data_AF-X0XYK7-F1
#
_entry.id   AF-X0XYK7-F1
#
_cell.length_a   1.000
_cell.length_b   1.000
_cell.length_c   1.000
_cell.angle_alpha   90.00
_cell.angle_beta   90.00
_cell.angle_gamma   90.00
#
_symmetry.space_group_name_H-M   'P 1'
#
loop_
_entity.id
_entity.type
_entity.pdbx_description
1 polymer ?
#
loop_
_entity_poly.entity_id
_entity_poly.type
_entity_poly.pdbx_seq_one_letter_code
_entity_poly.pdbx_strand_id
1 'polypeptide(L)' 'GANATLTVNLENQTIKGPDGGEISFEIDPFLKHCLLEGYDEIALTLKKESSIDSFEEQASAARPWL' A
#
# COMPACT_ATOMS: atom_id res chain seq x y z
N GLY A 1 -4.45 -30.13 13.38
CA GLY A 1 -5.70 -30.64 12.75
C GLY A 1 -6.01 -29.81 11.52
N ALA A 2 -6.74 -30.35 10.54
CA ALA A 2 -6.90 -29.78 9.19
C ALA A 2 -7.59 -28.39 9.08
N ASN A 3 -7.90 -27.73 10.20
CA ASN A 3 -8.58 -26.43 10.28
C ASN A 3 -7.89 -25.47 11.27
N ALA A 4 -6.56 -25.39 11.26
CA ALA A 4 -5.83 -24.44 12.10
C ALA A 4 -6.08 -23.00 11.64
N THR A 5 -6.66 -22.15 12.51
CA THR A 5 -6.82 -20.72 12.26
C THR A 5 -5.54 -19.98 12.64
N LEU A 6 -5.05 -19.15 11.72
CA LEU A 6 -3.98 -18.18 11.99
C LEU A 6 -4.59 -16.77 12.00
N THR A 7 -4.16 -15.94 12.94
CA THR A 7 -4.47 -14.51 12.94
C THR A 7 -3.20 -13.74 12.59
N VAL A 8 -3.24 -12.92 11.55
CA VAL A 8 -2.13 -12.05 11.17
C VAL A 8 -2.52 -10.61 11.47
N ASN A 9 -1.80 -9.97 12.39
CA ASN A 9 -1.97 -8.57 12.73
C ASN A 9 -0.84 -7.76 12.07
N LEU A 10 -1.17 -7.06 10.98
CA LEU A 10 -0.21 -6.25 10.24
C LEU A 10 0.21 -4.97 10.99
N GLU A 11 -0.69 -4.36 11.75
CA GLU A 11 -0.42 -3.14 12.51
C GLU A 11 0.66 -3.39 13.57
N ASN A 12 0.48 -4.45 14.36
CA ASN A 12 1.41 -4.89 15.40
C ASN A 12 2.54 -5.77 14.87
N GLN A 13 2.48 -6.18 13.59
CA GLN A 13 3.42 -7.10 12.95
C GLN A 13 3.58 -8.42 13.72
N THR A 14 2.46 -9.02 14.11
CA THR A 14 2.45 -10.30 14.82
C THR A 14 1.54 -11.32 14.16
N ILE A 15 1.90 -12.60 14.30
CA ILE A 15 1.13 -13.74 13.83
C ILE A 15 0.82 -14.60 15.04
N LYS A 16 -0.47 -14.93 15.22
CA LYS A 16 -0.96 -15.81 16.28
C LYS A 16 -1.42 -17.14 15.69
N GLY A 17 -0.81 -18.21 16.20
CA GLY A 17 -1.17 -19.58 15.84
C GLY A 17 -2.37 -20.09 16.62
N PRO A 18 -2.93 -21.25 16.22
CA PRO A 18 -4.05 -21.90 16.91
C PRO A 18 -3.70 -22.30 18.35
N ASP A 19 -2.41 -22.47 18.65
CA ASP A 19 -1.91 -22.89 19.95
C ASP A 19 -1.67 -21.70 20.91
N GLY A 20 -2.06 -20.49 20.50
CA GLY A 20 -1.88 -19.26 21.29
C GLY A 20 -0.47 -18.66 21.24
N GLY A 21 0.47 -19.32 20.57
CA GLY A 21 1.80 -18.77 20.31
C GLY A 21 1.75 -17.51 19.43
N GLU A 22 2.60 -16.55 19.73
CA GLU A 22 2.74 -15.29 19.01
C GLU A 22 4.17 -15.15 18.48
N ILE A 23 4.30 -14.83 17.20
CA ILE A 23 5.59 -14.53 16.56
C ILE A 23 5.53 -13.15 15.93
N SER A 24 6.63 -12.40 16.03
CA SER A 24 6.78 -11.12 15.35
C SER A 24 7.38 -11.33 13.96
N PHE A 25 7.00 -10.49 13.02
CA PHE A 25 7.60 -10.45 11.69
C PHE A 25 8.02 -9.02 11.32
N GLU A 26 8.87 -8.91 10.31
CA GLU A 26 9.26 -7.63 9.74
C GLU A 26 8.75 -7.52 8.31
N ILE A 27 8.39 -6.30 7.94
CA ILE A 27 7.97 -5.93 6.59
C ILE A 27 8.49 -4.52 6.31
N ASP A 28 8.73 -4.23 5.05
CA ASP A 28 9.08 -2.88 4.62
C ASP A 28 7.99 -1.86 5.05
N PRO A 29 8.38 -0.72 5.66
CA PRO A 29 7.41 0.28 6.16
C PRO A 29 6.49 0.85 5.09
N PHE A 30 6.98 0.98 3.84
CA PHE A 30 6.17 1.48 2.74
C PHE A 30 5.13 0.44 2.32
N LEU A 31 5.52 -0.83 2.19
CA LEU A 31 4.57 -1.92 1.95
C LEU A 31 3.54 -2.04 3.08
N LYS A 32 3.95 -1.91 4.34
CA LYS A 32 3.03 -1.90 5.49
C LYS A 32 1.99 -0.80 5.36
N HIS A 33 2.42 0.42 5.06
CA HIS A 33 1.52 1.56 4.88
C HIS A 33 0.54 1.32 3.72
N CYS A 34 1.02 0.81 2.58
CA CYS A 34 0.15 0.50 1.45
C CYS A 34 -0.90 -0.56 1.80
N LEU A 35 -0.50 -1.64 2.47
CA LEU A 35 -1.40 -2.71 2.88
C LEU A 35 -2.42 -2.28 3.95
N LEU A 36 -2.03 -1.37 4.87
CA LEU A 36 -2.94 -0.83 5.89
C LEU A 36 -3.98 0.12 5.30
N GLU A 37 -3.58 0.99 4.38
CA GLU A 37 -4.47 1.98 3.75
C GLU A 37 -5.23 1.41 2.53
N GLY A 38 -4.88 0.20 2.09
CA GLY A 38 -5.45 -0.42 0.88
C GLY A 38 -4.97 0.23 -0.42
N TYR A 39 -3.80 0.87 -0.42
CA TYR A 39 -3.23 1.48 -1.62
C TYR A 39 -2.63 0.42 -2.55
N ASP A 40 -2.98 0.55 -3.82
CA ASP A 40 -2.29 -0.11 -4.93
C ASP A 40 -1.37 0.87 -5.67
N GLU A 41 -0.64 0.38 -6.69
CA GLU A 41 0.28 1.20 -7.50
C GLU A 41 -0.44 2.36 -8.22
N ILE A 42 -1.74 2.21 -8.52
CA ILE A 42 -2.56 3.25 -9.14
C ILE A 42 -2.86 4.35 -8.11
N ALA A 43 -3.26 3.99 -6.90
CA ALA A 43 -3.49 4.94 -5.80
C ALA A 43 -2.21 5.72 -5.45
N LEU A 44 -1.04 5.08 -5.52
CA LEU A 44 0.25 5.75 -5.37
C LEU A 44 0.55 6.75 -6.49
N THR A 45 0.14 6.42 -7.72
CA THR A 45 0.25 7.33 -8.86
C THR A 45 -0.72 8.52 -8.70
N LEU A 46 -1.95 8.27 -8.28
CA LEU A 46 -2.95 9.30 -8.02
C LEU A 46 -2.56 10.25 -6.88
N LYS A 47 -1.71 9.83 -5.93
CA LYS A 47 -1.12 10.78 -4.96
C LYS A 47 -0.28 11.90 -5.60
N LYS A 48 0.07 11.78 -6.87
CA LYS A 48 0.77 12.80 -7.66
C LYS A 48 -0.16 13.58 -8.58
N GLU A 49 -1.49 13.50 -8.41
CA GLU A 49 -2.50 14.20 -9.22
C GLU A 49 -2.13 15.66 -9.48
N SER A 50 -1.79 16.44 -8.45
CA SER A 50 -1.38 17.84 -8.63
C SER A 50 -0.13 18.04 -9.50
N SER A 51 0.81 17.09 -9.48
CA SER A 51 2.00 17.12 -10.35
C SER A 51 1.67 16.72 -11.78
N ILE A 52 0.70 15.81 -11.95
CA ILE A 52 0.16 15.42 -13.25
C ILE A 52 -0.56 16.62 -13.86
N ASP A 53 -1.47 17.26 -13.12
CA ASP A 53 -2.21 18.45 -13.56
C ASP A 53 -1.26 19.57 -14.01
N SER A 54 -0.26 19.89 -13.19
CA SER A 54 0.70 20.94 -13.52
C SER A 54 1.53 20.61 -14.77
N PHE A 55 1.88 19.33 -14.96
CA PHE A 55 2.59 18.90 -16.16
C PHE A 55 1.69 18.98 -17.39
N GLU A 56 0.42 18.57 -17.30
CA GLU A 56 -0.54 18.59 -18.39
C GLU A 56 -0.87 20.02 -18.83
N GLU A 57 -1.05 20.96 -17.89
CA GLU A 57 -1.23 22.38 -18.19
C GLU A 57 -0.03 22.95 -18.98
N GLN A 58 1.20 22.66 -18.52
CA GLN A 58 2.41 23.09 -19.21
C GLN A 58 2.55 22.45 -20.59
N ALA A 59 2.23 21.16 -20.70
CA ALA A 59 2.31 20.42 -21.96
C ALA A 59 1.29 20.94 -22.99
N SER A 60 0.06 21.23 -22.56
CA SER A 60 -0.99 21.83 -23.41
C SER A 60 -0.57 23.21 -23.93
N ALA A 61 0.01 24.05 -23.07
CA ALA A 61 0.53 25.36 -23.47
C ALA A 61 1.72 25.26 -24.44
N ALA A 62 2.62 24.29 -24.23
CA ALA A 62 3.82 24.11 -25.05
C ALA A 62 3.56 23.40 -26.38
N ARG A 63 2.50 22.58 -26.47
CA ARG A 63 2.16 21.74 -27.62
C ARG A 63 0.67 21.86 -27.96
N PRO A 64 0.21 23.01 -28.49
CA PRO A 64 -1.20 23.28 -28.75
C PRO A 64 -1.84 22.43 -29.87
N TRP A 65 -1.06 21.59 -30.56
CA TRP A 65 -1.53 20.68 -31.61
C TRP A 65 -1.76 19.25 -31.13
N LEU A 66 -1.57 19.00 -29.83
CA LEU A 66 -1.86 17.72 -29.18
C LEU A 66 -3.30 17.70 -28.66
#